data_AF-A0A3N5GJJ0-F1
#
_entry.id   AF-A0A3N5GJJ0-F1
#
_cell.length_a   1.000
_cell.length_b   1.000
_cell.length_c   1.000
_cell.angle_alpha   90.00
_cell.angle_beta   90.00
_cell.angle_gamma   90.00
#
_symmetry.space_group_name_H-M   'P 1'
#
loop_
_entity.id
_entity.type
_entity.pdbx_description
1 polymer ?
#
loop_
_entity_poly.entity_id
_entity_poly.type
_entity_poly.pdbx_seq_one_letter_code
_entity_poly.pdbx_strand_id
1 'polypeptide(L)' 'MIVAYIDGGARGNPGPAGYGVRIEDEHGTLIEELSESIGIATNNVAEY' A
#
# COMPACT_ATOMS: atom_id res chain seq x y z
N MET A 1 -4.59 -1.61 -20.50
CA MET A 1 -5.05 -2.02 -19.15
C MET A 1 -4.11 -1.43 -18.11
N ILE A 2 -4.60 -1.07 -16.92
CA ILE A 2 -3.77 -0.63 -15.80
C ILE A 2 -4.05 -1.56 -14.63
N VAL A 3 -3.00 -2.03 -13.96
CA VAL A 3 -3.09 -2.87 -12.77
C VAL A 3 -2.45 -2.13 -11.61
N ALA A 4 -3.13 -2.07 -10.47
CA ALA A 4 -2.60 -1.53 -9.23
C ALA A 4 -2.52 -2.64 -8.19
N TYR A 5 -1.31 -2.92 -7.70
CA TYR A 5 -1.07 -3.79 -6.57
C TYR A 5 -1.01 -2.92 -5.32
N ILE A 6 -1.89 -3.18 -4.37
CA ILE A 6 -1.99 -2.42 -3.12
C ILE A 6 -1.77 -3.37 -1.94
N ASP A 7 -1.05 -2.87 -0.94
CA ASP A 7 -0.87 -3.58 0.33
C ASP A 7 -0.77 -2.56 1.47
N GLY A 8 -1.23 -2.97 2.64
CA GLY A 8 -1.31 -2.15 3.85
C GLY A 8 -0.93 -2.98 5.07
N GLY A 9 -0.15 -2.41 5.98
CA GLY A 9 0.33 -3.17 7.13
C GLY A 9 0.55 -2.33 8.38
N ALA A 10 0.34 -2.96 9.54
CA ALA A 10 0.62 -2.38 10.85
C ALA A 10 1.48 -3.30 11.73
N ARG A 11 2.47 -2.73 12.43
CA ARG A 11 3.29 -3.44 13.44
C ARG A 11 2.61 -3.43 14.80
N GLY A 12 1.53 -4.20 14.92
CA GLY A 12 0.64 -4.24 16.08
C GLY A 12 -0.79 -3.89 15.71
N ASN A 13 -1.74 -4.02 16.64
CA ASN A 13 -3.15 -3.76 16.39
C ASN A 13 -3.81 -2.97 17.55
N PRO A 14 -3.51 -1.66 17.70
CA PRO A 14 -2.82 -0.78 16.73
C PRO A 14 -1.28 -0.75 16.89
N GLY A 15 -0.59 -0.25 15.86
CA GLY A 15 0.86 -0.02 15.86
C GLY A 15 1.30 0.85 14.68
N PRO A 16 2.62 1.13 14.54
CA PRO A 16 3.15 1.86 13.38
C PRO A 16 2.73 1.20 12.08
N ALA A 17 2.13 1.98 11.18
CA ALA A 17 1.48 1.49 9.98
C ALA A 17 1.84 2.31 8.73
N GLY A 18 1.64 1.70 7.58
CA GLY A 18 1.83 2.32 6.27
C GLY A 18 1.23 1.47 5.17
N TYR A 19 1.29 1.97 3.95
CA TYR A 19 0.80 1.29 2.76
C TYR A 19 1.81 1.38 1.62
N GLY A 20 1.62 0.54 0.60
CA GLY A 20 2.34 0.55 -0.66
C GLY A 20 1.38 0.34 -1.83
N VAL A 21 1.65 1.03 -2.94
CA VAL A 21 0.94 0.88 -4.21
C VAL A 21 1.96 0.77 -5.33
N ARG A 22 1.77 -0.19 -6.23
CA ARG A 22 2.55 -0.35 -7.46
C ARG A 22 1.61 -0.38 -8.65
N ILE A 23 1.78 0.55 -9.58
CA ILE A 23 0.92 0.71 -10.75
C ILE A 23 1.70 0.29 -12.00
N GLU A 24 1.14 -0.61 -12.78
CA GLU A 24 1.74 -1.14 -14.01
C GLU A 24 0.80 -0.99 -15.21
N ASP A 25 1.40 -0.84 -16.40
CA ASP A 25 0.69 -0.94 -17.68
C ASP A 25 0.40 -2.42 -18.04
N GLU A 26 -0.22 -2.63 -19.20
CA GLU A 26 -0.59 -3.96 -19.68
C GLU A 26 0.57 -4.87 -20.05
N HIS A 27 1.79 -4.33 -20.14
CA HIS A 27 3.02 -5.07 -20.37
C HIS A 27 3.78 -5.35 -19.06
N GLY A 28 3.23 -4.97 -17.90
CA GLY A 28 3.90 -5.05 -16.61
C GLY A 28 4.97 -3.97 -16.43
N THR A 29 4.97 -2.92 -17.27
CA THR A 29 5.89 -1.80 -17.13
C THR A 29 5.43 -0.94 -15.97
N LEU A 30 6.34 -0.62 -15.06
CA LEU A 30 6.06 0.26 -13.94
C LEU A 30 5.67 1.66 -14.45
N ILE A 31 4.48 2.12 -14.05
CA ILE A 31 4.02 3.48 -14.25
C ILE A 31 4.43 4.33 -13.04
N GLU A 32 4.11 3.88 -11.83
CA GLU A 32 4.35 4.64 -10.59
C GLU A 32 4.32 3.74 -9.35
N GLU A 33 4.99 4.17 -8.27
CA GLU A 33 4.91 3.57 -6.94
C GLU A 33 4.60 4.64 -5.89
N LEU A 34 3.69 4.32 -4.97
CA LEU A 34 3.36 5.17 -3.82
C LEU A 34 3.62 4.38 -2.54
N SER A 35 4.16 5.05 -1.52
CA SER A 35 4.24 4.48 -0.18
C SER A 35 4.33 5.60 0.85
N GLU A 36 3.56 5.46 1.94
CA GLU A 36 3.60 6.41 3.04
C GLU A 36 3.41 5.72 4.39
N SER A 37 3.96 6.34 5.43
CA SER A 37 3.61 6.02 6.81
C SER A 37 2.33 6.75 7.20
N ILE A 38 1.36 6.03 7.75
CA ILE A 38 0.08 6.60 8.20
C ILE A 38 0.03 6.79 9.73
N GLY A 39 1.18 6.67 10.41
CA GLY A 39 1.29 6.81 11.85
C GLY A 39 0.88 5.53 12.60
N ILE A 40 0.07 5.66 13.64
CA ILE A 40 -0.41 4.53 14.45
C ILE A 40 -1.81 4.15 13.99
N ALA A 41 -1.96 2.97 13.42
CA ALA A 41 -3.24 2.45 12.93
C ALA A 41 -3.36 0.93 13.18
N THR A 42 -4.56 0.39 12.96
CA THR A 42 -4.79 -1.07 12.91
C THR A 42 -4.41 -1.61 11.52
N ASN A 43 -4.23 -2.92 11.39
CA ASN A 43 -3.96 -3.52 10.08
C ASN A 43 -5.08 -3.24 9.08
N ASN A 44 -6.33 -3.38 9.52
CA ASN A 44 -7.50 -3.14 8.68
C ASN A 44 -7.60 -1.68 8.21
N VAL A 45 -7.09 -0.72 8.98
CA VAL A 45 -7.03 0.69 8.56
C VAL A 45 -5.88 0.93 7.59
N ALA A 46 -4.78 0.18 7.70
CA ALA A 46 -3.67 0.28 6.76
C ALA A 46 -3.99 -0.31 5.38
N GLU A 47 -4.83 -1.34 5.31
CA GLU A 47 -5.28 -1.99 4.06
C GLU A 47 -6.45 -1.27 3.36
N TYR A 48 -7.14 -0.37 4.05
CA TYR A 48 -8.34 0.32 3.54
C TYR A 48 -7.99 1.56 2.70
#